data_AF-A0A517WP57-F1
#
_entry.id   AF-A0A517WP57-F1
#
_cell.length_a   1.000
_cell.length_b   1.000
_cell.length_c   1.000
_cell.angle_alpha   90.00
_cell.angle_beta   90.00
_cell.angle_gamma   90.00
#
_symmetry.space_group_name_H-M   'P 1'
#
loop_
_entity.id
_entity.type
_entity.pdbx_description
1 polymer ?
#
loop_
_entity_poly.entity_id
_entity_poly.type
_entity_poly.pdbx_seq_one_letter_code
_entity_poly.pdbx_strand_id
1 'polypeptide(L)'
;MNSDEKPDSVRLTKMNRRVLIRRGLIAALILVCMASAYSFFLVFQFHRHIATFQKYNAGLLVSYEDDQGNTSVGIYGSAPGPFFIPAPFNRYHRSLYSIYLRDQPNTNTEEMDELFRLFHYFHKLEELHLEGILLDQDRANSISSLSNLKRLKLQRCQIEETCLISLLKTKELTGLSLEDSTFPEVELEQLKQMPNNESLQALNLANCHITDRTATILSQCRNLEFLDLSGTQITDLGLKQLARLPQLRILILDHTDVTDAGVAYLSSTPNLVELSLSNTGVSDESLETLKRDIPALRVSDD
;
A
#
# COMPACT_ATOMS: atom_id res chain seq x y z
N MET A 1 -6.62 -9.04 -89.93
CA MET A 1 -5.87 -9.63 -88.79
C MET A 1 -5.91 -8.63 -87.65
N ASN A 2 -6.26 -9.13 -86.47
CA ASN A 2 -6.76 -8.40 -85.31
C ASN A 2 -5.82 -7.30 -84.78
N SER A 3 -6.45 -6.19 -84.43
CA SER A 3 -6.02 -5.15 -83.51
C SER A 3 -5.88 -5.71 -82.08
N ASP A 4 -4.65 -5.92 -81.62
CA ASP A 4 -4.33 -6.26 -80.23
C ASP A 4 -3.85 -5.01 -79.48
N GLU A 5 -4.78 -4.10 -79.16
CA GLU A 5 -4.60 -3.10 -78.10
C GLU A 5 -5.42 -3.54 -76.88
N LYS A 6 -4.79 -4.29 -75.97
CA LYS A 6 -5.30 -4.51 -74.60
C LYS A 6 -4.82 -3.37 -73.69
N PRO A 7 -5.68 -2.85 -72.80
CA PRO A 7 -5.74 -1.42 -72.53
C PRO A 7 -4.77 -0.95 -71.44
N ASP A 8 -4.25 0.27 -71.61
CA ASP A 8 -3.51 1.05 -70.61
C ASP A 8 -4.22 1.14 -69.24
N SER A 9 -5.56 0.95 -69.21
CA SER A 9 -6.37 0.96 -68.00
C SER A 9 -6.00 -0.14 -66.98
N VAL A 10 -5.52 -1.31 -67.43
CA VAL A 10 -5.06 -2.41 -66.54
C VAL A 10 -3.68 -2.12 -65.94
N ARG A 11 -2.82 -1.39 -66.67
CA ARG A 11 -1.52 -0.93 -66.16
C ARG A 11 -1.69 0.22 -65.16
N LEU A 12 -2.54 1.19 -65.46
CA LEU A 12 -2.87 2.33 -64.58
C LEU A 12 -3.47 1.87 -63.24
N THR A 13 -4.38 0.88 -63.25
CA THR A 13 -4.98 0.33 -62.03
C THR A 13 -3.99 -0.46 -61.17
N LYS A 14 -3.09 -1.26 -61.76
CA LYS A 14 -1.99 -1.91 -61.02
C LYS A 14 -1.00 -0.91 -60.43
N MET A 15 -0.70 0.17 -61.16
CA MET A 15 0.21 1.22 -60.71
C MET A 15 -0.39 2.00 -59.52
N ASN A 16 -1.67 2.35 -59.59
CA ASN A 16 -2.40 3.00 -58.48
C ASN A 16 -2.49 2.12 -57.24
N ARG A 17 -2.69 0.80 -57.39
CA ARG A 17 -2.73 -0.15 -56.27
C ARG A 17 -1.36 -0.27 -55.58
N ARG A 18 -0.25 -0.26 -56.32
CA ARG A 18 1.12 -0.25 -55.75
C ARG A 18 1.44 1.04 -55.01
N VAL A 19 1.01 2.18 -55.54
CA VAL A 19 1.18 3.49 -54.87
C VAL A 19 0.37 3.56 -53.59
N LEU A 20 -0.87 3.07 -53.59
CA LEU A 20 -1.72 3.02 -52.40
C LEU A 20 -1.14 2.10 -51.32
N ILE A 21 -0.65 0.91 -51.69
CA ILE A 21 0.03 0.00 -50.77
C ILE A 21 1.30 0.65 -50.18
N ARG A 22 2.14 1.30 -50.99
CA ARG A 22 3.34 2.00 -50.51
C ARG A 22 3.00 3.15 -49.55
N ARG A 23 1.97 3.96 -49.86
CA ARG A 23 1.50 5.03 -48.96
C ARG A 23 0.95 4.48 -47.65
N GLY A 24 0.21 3.38 -47.69
CA GLY A 24 -0.26 2.68 -46.49
C GLY A 24 0.89 2.12 -45.64
N LEU A 25 1.91 1.53 -46.28
CA LEU A 25 3.11 1.03 -45.60
C LEU A 25 3.93 2.14 -44.94
N ILE A 26 4.09 3.27 -45.62
CA ILE A 26 4.78 4.46 -45.06
C ILE A 26 4.00 5.03 -43.87
N ALA A 27 2.67 5.15 -43.98
CA ALA A 27 1.84 5.59 -42.86
C ALA A 27 1.92 4.65 -41.65
N ALA A 28 1.92 3.33 -41.88
CA ALA A 28 2.11 2.34 -40.83
C ALA A 28 3.50 2.44 -40.17
N LEU A 29 4.56 2.61 -40.96
CA LEU A 29 5.92 2.84 -40.46
C LEU A 29 6.01 4.11 -39.61
N ILE A 30 5.40 5.22 -40.03
CA ILE A 30 5.35 6.46 -39.26
C ILE A 30 4.64 6.24 -37.92
N LEU A 31 3.49 5.56 -37.91
CA LEU A 31 2.75 5.25 -36.68
C LEU A 31 3.58 4.39 -35.72
N VAL A 32 4.28 3.38 -36.22
CA VAL A 32 5.19 2.54 -35.41
C VAL A 32 6.34 3.36 -34.83
N CYS A 33 6.96 4.23 -35.61
CA CYS A 33 8.01 5.11 -35.15
C CYS A 33 7.51 6.09 -34.06
N MET A 34 6.35 6.71 -34.27
CA MET A 34 5.74 7.62 -33.30
C MET A 34 5.37 6.92 -31.99
N ALA A 35 4.77 5.73 -32.05
CA ALA A 35 4.45 4.93 -30.88
C ALA A 35 5.71 4.53 -30.10
N SER A 36 6.77 4.16 -30.81
CA SER A 36 8.06 3.83 -30.20
C SER A 36 8.68 5.03 -29.50
N ALA A 37 8.71 6.19 -30.16
CA ALA A 37 9.24 7.44 -29.59
C ALA A 37 8.47 7.89 -28.34
N TYR A 38 7.14 7.85 -28.37
CA TYR A 38 6.31 8.17 -27.21
C TYR A 38 6.58 7.23 -26.03
N SER A 39 6.78 5.94 -26.33
CA SER A 39 7.05 4.95 -25.29
C SER A 39 8.44 5.17 -24.64
N PHE A 40 9.46 5.55 -25.40
CA PHE A 40 10.76 5.96 -24.85
C PHE A 40 10.66 7.20 -23.96
N PHE A 41 9.87 8.20 -24.38
CA PHE A 41 9.64 9.42 -23.61
C PHE A 41 9.05 9.13 -22.22
N LEU A 42 8.03 8.28 -22.16
CA LEU A 42 7.40 7.92 -20.89
C LEU A 42 8.33 7.15 -19.94
N VAL A 43 9.21 6.28 -20.46
CA VAL A 43 10.20 5.58 -19.62
C VAL A 43 11.26 6.52 -19.09
N PHE A 44 11.72 7.46 -19.91
CA PHE A 44 12.61 8.51 -19.45
C PHE A 44 11.97 9.32 -18.32
N GLN A 45 10.69 9.71 -18.47
CA GLN A 45 9.95 10.41 -17.42
C GLN A 45 9.82 9.60 -16.14
N PHE A 46 9.46 8.32 -16.25
CA PHE A 46 9.36 7.44 -15.10
C PHE A 46 10.69 7.34 -14.33
N HIS A 47 11.80 7.08 -15.03
CA HIS A 47 13.12 6.98 -14.40
C HIS A 47 13.56 8.31 -13.79
N ARG A 48 13.18 9.44 -14.39
CA ARG A 48 13.40 10.76 -13.81
C ARG A 48 12.67 10.91 -12.48
N HIS A 49 11.42 10.46 -12.37
CA HIS A 49 10.68 10.48 -11.11
C HIS A 49 11.31 9.57 -10.05
N ILE A 50 11.72 8.36 -10.44
CA ILE A 50 12.44 7.45 -9.53
C ILE A 50 13.75 8.06 -9.05
N ALA A 51 14.53 8.67 -9.94
CA ALA A 51 15.77 9.35 -9.57
C ALA A 51 15.51 10.46 -8.54
N THR A 52 14.37 11.16 -8.63
CA THR A 52 13.94 12.10 -7.58
C THR A 52 13.79 11.40 -6.24
N PHE A 53 13.02 10.32 -6.13
CA PHE A 53 12.88 9.57 -4.86
C PHE A 53 14.22 9.02 -4.33
N GLN A 54 15.08 8.49 -5.22
CA GLN A 54 16.40 7.96 -4.84
C GLN A 54 17.35 9.04 -4.31
N LYS A 55 17.25 10.28 -4.81
CA LYS A 55 18.00 11.43 -4.28
C LYS A 55 17.70 11.66 -2.78
N TYR A 56 16.50 11.27 -2.33
CA TYR A 56 16.06 11.36 -0.93
C TYR A 56 16.17 10.04 -0.17
N ASN A 57 17.00 9.10 -0.65
CA ASN A 57 17.21 7.79 -0.04
C ASN A 57 15.92 6.99 0.19
N ALA A 58 14.90 7.21 -0.63
CA ALA A 58 13.69 6.43 -0.55
C ALA A 58 13.98 4.96 -0.87
N GLY A 59 13.45 4.06 -0.05
CA GLY A 59 13.40 2.63 -0.34
C GLY A 59 12.34 2.38 -1.41
N LEU A 60 12.74 1.78 -2.53
CA LEU A 60 11.83 1.53 -3.65
C LEU A 60 11.80 0.03 -3.89
N LEU A 61 10.63 -0.59 -3.74
CA LEU A 61 10.47 -2.04 -3.88
C LEU A 61 9.59 -2.39 -5.07
N VAL A 62 10.04 -3.42 -5.78
CA VAL A 62 9.37 -3.96 -6.95
C VAL A 62 8.96 -5.41 -6.69
N SER A 63 7.75 -5.76 -7.09
CA SER A 63 7.31 -7.16 -7.13
C SER A 63 7.44 -7.71 -8.55
N TYR A 64 7.81 -8.98 -8.71
CA TYR A 64 7.82 -9.64 -10.00
C TYR A 64 7.51 -11.13 -9.87
N GLU A 65 6.86 -11.65 -10.90
CA GLU A 65 6.49 -13.06 -11.01
C GLU A 65 7.57 -13.79 -11.83
N ASP A 66 8.08 -14.90 -11.31
CA ASP A 66 9.03 -15.77 -12.00
C ASP A 66 8.34 -16.64 -13.07
N ASP A 67 9.12 -17.40 -13.84
CA ASP A 67 8.60 -18.26 -14.92
C ASP A 67 7.70 -19.41 -14.40
N GLN A 68 7.68 -19.64 -13.09
CA GLN A 68 6.85 -20.66 -12.41
C GLN A 68 5.58 -20.06 -11.80
N GLY A 69 5.37 -18.75 -11.90
CA GLY A 69 4.23 -18.05 -11.33
C GLY A 69 4.42 -17.56 -9.88
N ASN A 70 5.61 -17.72 -9.29
CA ASN A 70 5.87 -17.27 -7.93
C ASN A 70 6.22 -15.78 -7.92
N THR A 71 5.65 -15.02 -6.97
CA THR A 71 5.95 -13.60 -6.81
C THR A 71 7.12 -13.40 -5.82
N SER A 72 8.13 -12.64 -6.24
CA SER A 72 9.28 -12.22 -5.45
C SER A 72 9.33 -10.70 -5.31
N VAL A 73 9.89 -10.19 -4.21
CA VAL A 73 10.11 -8.75 -3.96
C VAL A 73 11.60 -8.45 -4.02
N GLY A 74 11.97 -7.31 -4.61
CA GLY A 74 13.36 -6.85 -4.66
C GLY A 74 13.50 -5.33 -4.63
N ILE A 75 14.73 -4.87 -4.40
CA ILE A 75 15.06 -3.44 -4.45
C ILE A 75 15.08 -2.98 -5.90
N TYR A 76 14.48 -1.83 -6.17
CA TYR A 76 14.53 -1.17 -7.46
C TYR A 76 15.96 -1.06 -7.98
N GLY A 77 16.19 -1.42 -9.25
CA GLY A 77 17.50 -1.34 -9.90
C GLY A 77 18.45 -2.51 -9.61
N SER A 78 18.13 -3.40 -8.67
CA SER A 78 18.90 -4.63 -8.37
C SER A 78 18.27 -5.89 -8.97
N ALA A 79 17.28 -5.74 -9.85
CA ALA A 79 16.52 -6.85 -10.42
C ALA A 79 17.31 -7.58 -11.53
N PRO A 80 17.28 -8.92 -11.60
CA PRO A 80 18.01 -9.69 -12.60
C PRO A 80 17.38 -9.60 -14.01
N GLY A 81 18.21 -9.39 -15.06
CA GLY A 81 17.81 -9.48 -16.48
C GLY A 81 18.75 -8.73 -17.45
N PRO A 82 18.90 -9.19 -18.72
CA PRO A 82 19.75 -8.53 -19.71
C PRO A 82 19.11 -7.27 -20.32
N PHE A 83 19.93 -6.25 -20.60
CA PHE A 83 19.50 -5.00 -21.24
C PHE A 83 19.53 -5.10 -22.77
N PHE A 84 18.36 -5.20 -23.41
CA PHE A 84 18.02 -4.56 -24.71
C PHE A 84 16.50 -4.61 -24.97
N ILE A 85 15.86 -3.47 -25.32
CA ILE A 85 14.40 -3.23 -25.33
C ILE A 85 14.00 -2.81 -26.75
N PRO A 86 13.08 -3.48 -27.48
CA PRO A 86 11.62 -3.47 -27.18
C PRO A 86 10.75 -4.68 -27.67
N ALA A 87 9.53 -4.84 -27.12
CA ALA A 87 8.38 -5.48 -27.81
C ALA A 87 6.97 -5.16 -27.29
N PRO A 88 6.71 -4.60 -26.10
CA PRO A 88 6.59 -3.14 -25.98
C PRO A 88 6.83 -2.73 -24.51
N PHE A 89 8.07 -2.39 -24.14
CA PHE A 89 8.37 -2.04 -22.73
C PHE A 89 7.80 -3.05 -21.70
N ASN A 90 7.95 -4.36 -21.92
CA ASN A 90 7.10 -5.48 -21.45
C ASN A 90 6.88 -5.60 -19.90
N ARG A 91 6.26 -4.58 -19.27
CA ARG A 91 5.91 -4.27 -17.85
C ARG A 91 6.38 -2.89 -17.30
N TYR A 92 6.73 -1.88 -18.09
CA TYR A 92 7.24 -0.54 -17.69
C TYR A 92 8.52 -0.47 -16.83
N HIS A 93 8.76 -1.39 -15.88
CA HIS A 93 10.03 -1.97 -15.37
C HIS A 93 9.86 -2.67 -13.99
N ARG A 94 8.71 -3.36 -13.77
CA ARG A 94 8.33 -4.17 -12.59
C ARG A 94 7.67 -3.34 -11.49
N SER A 95 6.34 -3.25 -11.55
CA SER A 95 5.41 -3.01 -10.42
C SER A 95 6.08 -2.41 -9.19
N LEU A 96 6.46 -1.13 -9.25
CA LEU A 96 6.78 -0.38 -8.04
C LEU A 96 5.55 -0.51 -7.16
N TYR A 97 5.71 -1.33 -6.15
CA TYR A 97 4.63 -1.87 -5.36
C TYR A 97 4.62 -1.17 -4.01
N SER A 98 5.82 -0.84 -3.52
CA SER A 98 6.04 -0.19 -2.24
C SER A 98 7.04 0.95 -2.39
N ILE A 99 6.72 2.07 -1.76
CA ILE A 99 7.65 3.19 -1.54
C ILE A 99 7.80 3.34 -0.03
N TYR A 100 9.05 3.37 0.42
CA TYR A 100 9.44 3.75 1.77
C TYR A 100 10.14 5.10 1.71
N LEU A 101 9.54 6.10 2.34
CA LEU A 101 10.06 7.46 2.39
C LEU A 101 10.21 7.88 3.86
N ARG A 102 11.45 8.19 4.26
CA ARG A 102 11.75 8.69 5.59
C ARG A 102 12.21 10.13 5.49
N ASP A 103 11.69 10.99 6.35
CA ASP A 103 12.18 12.36 6.47
C ASP A 103 13.68 12.39 6.78
N GLN A 104 14.39 13.36 6.20
CA GLN A 104 15.83 13.51 6.40
C GLN A 104 16.08 14.88 7.06
N PRO A 105 17.07 15.01 7.96
CA PRO A 105 17.31 16.24 8.73
C PRO A 105 17.47 17.54 7.93
N ASN A 106 17.69 17.47 6.62
CA ASN A 106 17.89 18.62 5.73
C ASN A 106 16.89 18.69 4.56
N THR A 107 15.84 17.85 4.55
CA THR A 107 14.81 17.93 3.51
C THR A 107 13.98 19.18 3.78
N ASN A 108 13.95 20.12 2.84
CA ASN A 108 13.06 21.27 2.96
C ASN A 108 11.63 20.89 2.52
N THR A 109 10.65 21.68 2.96
CA THR A 109 9.22 21.44 2.69
C THR A 109 8.91 21.37 1.19
N GLU A 110 9.52 22.25 0.38
CA GLU A 110 9.23 22.34 -1.06
C GLU A 110 9.68 21.08 -1.82
N GLU A 111 10.83 20.52 -1.44
CA GLU A 111 11.36 19.26 -1.98
C GLU A 111 10.47 18.07 -1.59
N MET A 112 10.00 18.04 -0.35
CA MET A 112 9.03 17.03 0.10
C MET A 112 7.72 17.15 -0.70
N ASP A 113 7.23 18.37 -0.92
CA ASP A 113 6.01 18.60 -1.70
C ASP A 113 6.19 18.18 -3.16
N GLU A 114 7.38 18.37 -3.74
CA GLU A 114 7.72 17.85 -5.07
C GLU A 114 7.57 16.32 -5.12
N LEU A 115 8.08 15.59 -4.11
CA LEU A 115 7.92 14.14 -4.03
C LEU A 115 6.45 13.73 -3.95
N PHE A 116 5.65 14.41 -3.13
CA PHE A 116 4.23 14.10 -2.99
C PHE A 116 3.44 14.34 -4.29
N ARG A 117 3.77 15.40 -5.06
CA ARG A 117 3.17 15.62 -6.38
C ARG A 117 3.45 14.48 -7.36
N LEU A 118 4.56 13.76 -7.19
CA LEU A 118 4.90 12.62 -8.05
C LEU A 118 4.02 11.39 -7.79
N PHE A 119 3.32 11.29 -6.64
CA PHE A 119 2.45 10.15 -6.35
C PHE A 119 1.36 9.93 -7.39
N HIS A 120 0.90 10.99 -8.06
CA HIS A 120 -0.06 10.89 -9.16
C HIS A 120 0.45 10.01 -10.31
N TYR A 121 1.75 9.80 -10.48
CA TYR A 121 2.29 8.93 -11.54
C TYR A 121 2.39 7.45 -11.15
N PHE A 122 2.12 7.09 -9.88
CA PHE A 122 2.30 5.73 -9.34
C PHE A 122 0.97 5.03 -9.03
N HIS A 123 0.03 5.01 -9.97
CA HIS A 123 -1.31 4.43 -9.76
C HIS A 123 -1.34 2.94 -9.37
N LYS A 124 -0.25 2.19 -9.58
CA LYS A 124 -0.14 0.75 -9.22
C LYS A 124 0.46 0.51 -7.83
N LEU A 125 0.80 1.57 -7.10
CA LEU A 125 1.38 1.44 -5.77
C LEU A 125 0.34 0.82 -4.82
N GLU A 126 0.73 -0.25 -4.14
CA GLU A 126 -0.13 -0.96 -3.19
C GLU A 126 0.30 -0.73 -1.74
N GLU A 127 1.56 -0.36 -1.51
CA GLU A 127 2.09 -0.03 -0.21
C GLU A 127 2.77 1.33 -0.21
N LEU A 128 2.53 2.10 0.85
CA LEU A 128 3.24 3.32 1.12
C LEU A 128 3.64 3.35 2.59
N HIS A 129 4.93 3.51 2.85
CA HIS A 129 5.47 3.69 4.18
C HIS A 129 6.15 5.05 4.26
N LEU A 130 5.61 5.91 5.12
CA LEU A 130 6.14 7.22 5.44
C LEU A 130 6.65 7.20 6.88
N GLU A 131 7.86 7.70 7.11
CA GLU A 131 8.43 7.81 8.46
C GLU A 131 8.88 9.24 8.76
N GLY A 132 8.43 9.80 9.88
CA GLY A 132 8.87 11.13 10.33
C GLY A 132 8.30 12.30 9.54
N ILE A 133 7.22 12.11 8.78
CA ILE A 133 6.69 13.11 7.85
C ILE A 133 5.52 13.89 8.47
N LEU A 134 5.50 15.22 8.27
CA LEU A 134 4.31 16.05 8.49
C LEU A 134 3.30 15.85 7.36
N LEU A 135 2.09 15.40 7.69
CA LEU A 135 0.98 15.26 6.75
C LEU A 135 -0.01 16.40 6.93
N ASP A 136 0.09 17.36 6.01
CA ASP A 136 -0.94 18.37 5.75
C ASP A 136 -2.01 17.84 4.76
N GLN A 137 -3.00 18.69 4.48
CA GLN A 137 -4.10 18.34 3.59
C GLN A 137 -3.67 18.07 2.14
N ASP A 138 -2.66 18.78 1.62
CA ASP A 138 -2.21 18.62 0.23
C ASP A 138 -1.47 17.29 0.04
N ARG A 139 -0.67 16.90 1.04
CA ARG A 139 0.00 15.60 1.12
C ARG A 139 -1.01 14.47 1.30
N ALA A 140 -2.02 14.65 2.16
CA ALA A 140 -3.11 13.71 2.32
C ALA A 140 -3.89 13.51 1.00
N ASN A 141 -4.17 14.59 0.26
CA ASN A 141 -4.81 14.54 -1.05
C ASN A 141 -3.95 13.79 -2.09
N SER A 142 -2.63 13.99 -2.06
CA SER A 142 -1.69 13.30 -2.94
C SER A 142 -1.70 11.78 -2.70
N ILE A 143 -1.68 11.34 -1.45
CA ILE A 143 -1.84 9.91 -1.08
C ILE A 143 -3.23 9.40 -1.48
N SER A 144 -4.27 10.23 -1.33
CA SER A 144 -5.65 9.89 -1.71
C SER A 144 -5.80 9.61 -3.21
N SER A 145 -4.90 10.12 -4.06
CA SER A 145 -4.88 9.80 -5.50
C SER A 145 -4.40 8.37 -5.84
N LEU A 146 -3.74 7.67 -4.90
CA LEU A 146 -3.20 6.32 -5.08
C LEU A 146 -4.31 5.25 -5.06
N SER A 147 -4.98 5.03 -6.19
CA SER A 147 -6.21 4.22 -6.25
C SER A 147 -6.07 2.74 -5.89
N ASN A 148 -4.86 2.16 -5.97
CA ASN A 148 -4.62 0.75 -5.65
C ASN A 148 -3.93 0.54 -4.29
N LEU A 149 -3.81 1.58 -3.46
CA LEU A 149 -3.15 1.49 -2.17
C LEU A 149 -3.93 0.56 -1.24
N LYS A 150 -3.26 -0.51 -0.76
CA LYS A 150 -3.80 -1.51 0.16
C LYS A 150 -3.19 -1.45 1.55
N ARG A 151 -1.94 -0.98 1.68
CA ARG A 151 -1.27 -0.82 2.98
C ARG A 151 -0.66 0.56 3.10
N LEU A 152 -1.01 1.25 4.17
CA LEU A 152 -0.48 2.56 4.50
C LEU A 152 0.18 2.49 5.88
N LYS A 153 1.47 2.82 5.94
CA LYS A 153 2.22 2.92 7.19
C LYS A 153 2.68 4.36 7.36
N LEU A 154 2.22 5.01 8.42
CA LEU A 154 2.60 6.34 8.83
C LEU A 154 3.26 6.19 10.20
N GLN A 155 4.59 6.11 10.23
CA GLN A 155 5.35 5.88 11.45
C GLN A 155 6.00 7.19 11.91
N ARG A 156 5.89 7.55 13.19
CA ARG A 156 6.46 8.81 13.71
C ARG A 156 6.01 10.04 12.93
N CYS A 157 4.82 9.99 12.32
CA CYS A 157 4.29 11.09 11.51
C CYS A 157 3.51 12.07 12.39
N GLN A 158 3.51 13.34 11.98
CA GLN A 158 2.60 14.34 12.53
C GLN A 158 1.46 14.53 11.52
N ILE A 159 0.24 14.16 11.90
CA ILE A 159 -0.92 14.20 11.01
C ILE A 159 -1.82 15.35 11.46
N GLU A 160 -2.00 16.34 10.60
CA GLU A 160 -2.87 17.48 10.89
C GLU A 160 -4.35 17.04 10.94
N GLU A 161 -5.16 17.86 11.63
CA GLU A 161 -6.59 17.60 11.77
C GLU A 161 -7.26 17.45 10.39
N THR A 162 -8.22 16.54 10.29
CA THR A 162 -8.99 16.15 9.10
C THR A 162 -8.22 15.38 8.01
N CYS A 163 -6.88 15.28 8.12
CA CYS A 163 -6.08 14.57 7.14
C CYS A 163 -6.35 13.05 7.19
N LEU A 164 -6.49 12.47 8.38
CA LEU A 164 -6.75 11.05 8.52
C LEU A 164 -8.16 10.69 8.01
N ILE A 165 -9.15 11.56 8.25
CA ILE A 165 -10.49 11.41 7.65
C ILE A 165 -10.40 11.34 6.12
N SER A 166 -9.65 12.24 5.50
CA SER A 166 -9.47 12.29 4.03
C SER A 166 -8.84 11.00 3.49
N LEU A 167 -7.82 10.49 4.18
CA LEU A 167 -7.13 9.26 3.82
C LEU A 167 -8.02 8.02 3.95
N LEU A 168 -8.77 7.89 5.05
CA LEU A 168 -9.57 6.71 5.33
C LEU A 168 -10.86 6.66 4.50
N LYS A 169 -11.44 7.81 4.15
CA LYS A 169 -12.73 7.88 3.44
C LYS A 169 -12.71 7.22 2.05
N THR A 170 -11.57 7.22 1.37
CA THR A 170 -11.49 6.89 -0.07
C THR A 170 -10.83 5.56 -0.38
N LYS A 171 -10.36 4.83 0.65
CA LYS A 171 -9.46 3.70 0.48
C LYS A 171 -10.02 2.41 1.02
N GLU A 172 -9.83 1.34 0.27
CA GLU A 172 -10.00 -0.04 0.74
C GLU A 172 -8.64 -0.56 1.23
N LEU A 173 -8.26 -0.16 2.45
CA LEU A 173 -6.99 -0.59 3.04
C LEU A 173 -7.17 -1.95 3.71
N THR A 174 -6.24 -2.85 3.42
CA THR A 174 -6.03 -4.12 4.13
C THR A 174 -5.13 -3.96 5.35
N GLY A 175 -4.25 -2.95 5.34
CA GLY A 175 -3.33 -2.68 6.43
C GLY A 175 -3.16 -1.19 6.70
N LEU A 176 -3.22 -0.81 7.96
CA LEU A 176 -2.95 0.54 8.42
C LEU A 176 -1.99 0.49 9.61
N SER A 177 -0.92 1.28 9.57
CA SER A 177 -0.08 1.53 10.73
C SER A 177 0.01 3.03 10.95
N LEU A 178 -0.24 3.47 12.18
CA LEU A 178 -0.07 4.84 12.65
C LEU A 178 0.97 4.91 13.79
N GLU A 179 1.81 3.87 13.93
CA GLU A 179 2.76 3.70 15.04
C GLU A 179 3.56 4.98 15.33
N ASP A 180 3.72 5.30 16.62
CA ASP A 180 4.45 6.49 17.10
C ASP A 180 3.95 7.82 16.48
N SER A 181 2.77 7.86 15.84
CA SER A 181 2.26 9.05 15.16
C SER A 181 1.28 9.84 16.01
N THR A 182 1.18 11.13 15.71
CA THR A 182 0.27 12.07 16.38
C THR A 182 -0.88 12.45 15.46
N PHE A 183 -2.12 12.26 15.93
CA PHE A 183 -3.36 12.60 15.25
C PHE A 183 -4.51 12.67 16.27
N PRO A 184 -5.62 13.34 15.95
CA PRO A 184 -6.80 13.33 16.82
C PRO A 184 -7.50 11.96 16.81
N GLU A 185 -7.63 11.30 17.97
CA GLU A 185 -8.26 9.97 18.13
C GLU A 185 -9.65 9.90 17.46
N VAL A 186 -10.41 10.99 17.52
CA VAL A 186 -11.77 11.08 16.95
C VAL A 186 -11.81 10.78 15.44
N GLU A 187 -10.71 11.00 14.71
CA GLU A 187 -10.66 10.73 13.27
C GLU A 187 -10.70 9.23 12.94
N LEU A 188 -10.37 8.35 13.89
CA LEU A 188 -10.53 6.90 13.73
C LEU A 188 -11.99 6.46 13.68
N GLU A 189 -12.96 7.33 14.03
CA GLU A 189 -14.38 7.03 13.79
C GLU A 189 -14.68 6.82 12.31
N GLN A 190 -13.86 7.39 11.42
CA GLN A 190 -13.98 7.20 9.97
C GLN A 190 -13.77 5.74 9.54
N LEU A 191 -13.08 4.91 10.34
CA LEU A 191 -12.91 3.48 10.07
C LEU A 191 -14.25 2.74 9.91
N LYS A 192 -15.31 3.20 10.60
CA LYS A 192 -16.67 2.64 10.49
C LYS A 192 -17.31 2.84 9.11
N GLN A 193 -16.88 3.90 8.43
CA GLN A 193 -17.45 4.37 7.17
C GLN A 193 -16.55 4.06 5.97
N MET A 194 -15.44 3.36 6.18
CA MET A 194 -14.60 2.90 5.07
C MET A 194 -15.42 2.04 4.12
N PRO A 195 -15.28 2.22 2.79
CA PRO A 195 -15.91 1.35 1.82
C PRO A 195 -15.48 -0.09 2.11
N ASN A 196 -16.45 -0.98 2.34
CA ASN A 196 -16.20 -2.34 2.83
C ASN A 196 -15.34 -2.33 4.12
N ASN A 197 -15.90 -1.91 5.25
CA ASN A 197 -15.31 -1.97 6.61
C ASN A 197 -14.79 -3.37 7.05
N GLU A 198 -15.00 -4.36 6.21
CA GLU A 198 -14.50 -5.72 6.24
C GLU A 198 -13.13 -5.89 5.52
N SER A 199 -12.55 -4.85 4.93
CA SER A 199 -11.25 -4.98 4.22
C SER A 199 -10.04 -4.94 5.14
N LEU A 200 -10.13 -4.23 6.28
CA LEU A 200 -8.99 -4.03 7.18
C LEU A 200 -8.67 -5.32 7.96
N GLN A 201 -7.46 -5.84 7.72
CA GLN A 201 -6.94 -7.07 8.30
C GLN A 201 -5.81 -6.83 9.30
N ALA A 202 -5.03 -5.76 9.12
CA ALA A 202 -3.92 -5.43 10.00
C ALA A 202 -4.00 -3.97 10.44
N LEU A 203 -3.98 -3.74 11.75
CA LEU A 203 -3.97 -2.42 12.34
C LEU A 203 -2.87 -2.32 13.40
N ASN A 204 -1.98 -1.35 13.26
CA ASN A 204 -0.99 -1.01 14.28
C ASN A 204 -1.22 0.44 14.71
N LEU A 205 -1.51 0.61 16.00
CA LEU A 205 -1.68 1.90 16.67
C LEU A 205 -0.72 2.02 17.88
N ALA A 206 0.39 1.28 17.86
CA ALA A 206 1.34 1.27 18.95
C ALA A 206 1.89 2.68 19.23
N ASN A 207 2.02 3.00 20.52
CA ASN A 207 2.49 4.28 21.05
C ASN A 207 1.67 5.50 20.58
N CYS A 208 0.40 5.30 20.21
CA CYS A 208 -0.55 6.38 19.94
C CYS A 208 -1.40 6.71 21.17
N HIS A 209 -2.03 7.90 21.16
CA HIS A 209 -3.00 8.31 22.17
C HIS A 209 -4.37 7.66 21.93
N ILE A 210 -4.45 6.35 22.19
CA ILE A 210 -5.63 5.50 21.95
C ILE A 210 -6.25 5.06 23.28
N THR A 211 -7.57 5.18 23.38
CA THR A 211 -8.35 4.81 24.57
C THR A 211 -9.41 3.75 24.24
N ASP A 212 -10.14 3.28 25.25
CA ASP A 212 -11.27 2.34 25.09
C ASP A 212 -12.39 2.85 24.16
N ARG A 213 -12.45 4.17 23.91
CA ARG A 213 -13.34 4.75 22.89
C ARG A 213 -13.05 4.14 21.53
N THR A 214 -11.78 4.08 21.15
CA THR A 214 -11.35 3.49 19.89
C THR A 214 -11.58 1.99 19.86
N ALA A 215 -11.39 1.25 20.96
CA ALA A 215 -11.71 -0.18 21.01
C ALA A 215 -13.17 -0.49 20.61
N THR A 216 -14.11 0.38 20.97
CA THR A 216 -15.52 0.26 20.55
C THR A 216 -15.68 0.40 19.03
N ILE A 217 -14.91 1.29 18.41
CA ILE A 217 -14.86 1.48 16.95
C ILE A 217 -14.25 0.22 16.30
N LEU A 218 -13.10 -0.24 16.80
CA LEU A 218 -12.35 -1.37 16.26
C LEU A 218 -13.13 -2.68 16.31
N SER A 219 -13.99 -2.89 17.32
CA SER A 219 -14.87 -4.06 17.40
C SER A 219 -15.80 -4.26 16.19
N GLN A 220 -15.94 -3.23 15.33
CA GLN A 220 -16.73 -3.28 14.09
C GLN A 220 -15.89 -3.72 12.88
N CYS A 221 -14.56 -3.70 12.97
CA CYS A 221 -13.62 -4.16 11.95
C CYS A 221 -13.51 -5.69 11.99
N ARG A 222 -14.57 -6.39 11.54
CA ARG A 222 -14.74 -7.84 11.77
C ARG A 222 -13.67 -8.75 11.16
N ASN A 223 -12.93 -8.27 10.16
CA ASN A 223 -11.89 -9.03 9.49
C ASN A 223 -10.47 -8.71 9.98
N LEU A 224 -10.36 -7.98 11.08
CA LEU A 224 -9.07 -7.68 11.69
C LEU A 224 -8.44 -8.97 12.24
N GLU A 225 -7.27 -9.32 11.70
CA GLU A 225 -6.47 -10.49 12.08
C GLU A 225 -5.29 -10.10 12.98
N PHE A 226 -4.71 -8.92 12.75
CA PHE A 226 -3.58 -8.39 13.49
C PHE A 226 -3.95 -7.04 14.10
N LEU A 227 -3.76 -6.91 15.42
CA LEU A 227 -3.96 -5.67 16.15
C LEU A 227 -2.81 -5.43 17.13
N ASP A 228 -2.11 -4.32 16.93
CA ASP A 228 -1.10 -3.83 17.86
C ASP A 228 -1.58 -2.53 18.52
N LEU A 229 -1.68 -2.57 19.85
CA LEU A 229 -2.11 -1.48 20.73
C LEU A 229 -1.07 -1.23 21.83
N SER A 230 0.18 -1.61 21.60
CA SER A 230 1.24 -1.45 22.59
C SER A 230 1.43 0.02 22.98
N GLY A 231 1.69 0.31 24.25
CA GLY A 231 1.90 1.68 24.73
C GLY A 231 0.68 2.60 24.61
N THR A 232 -0.52 2.05 24.46
CA THR A 232 -1.78 2.82 24.44
C THR A 232 -2.46 2.84 25.81
N GLN A 233 -3.54 3.62 25.96
CA GLN A 233 -4.32 3.74 27.20
C GLN A 233 -5.53 2.78 27.20
N ILE A 234 -5.37 1.60 26.60
CA ILE A 234 -6.38 0.55 26.58
C ILE A 234 -6.44 -0.14 27.93
N THR A 235 -7.66 -0.35 28.43
CA THR A 235 -7.92 -1.05 29.69
C THR A 235 -8.73 -2.33 29.45
N ASP A 236 -9.08 -3.02 30.54
CA ASP A 236 -9.98 -4.17 30.53
C ASP A 236 -11.32 -3.90 29.83
N LEU A 237 -11.82 -2.66 29.87
CA LEU A 237 -13.06 -2.27 29.19
C LEU A 237 -12.91 -2.29 27.66
N GLY A 238 -11.79 -1.78 27.15
CA GLY A 238 -11.45 -1.85 25.73
C GLY A 238 -11.21 -3.29 25.30
N LEU A 239 -10.42 -4.05 26.06
CA LEU A 239 -10.13 -5.45 25.76
C LEU A 239 -11.40 -6.32 25.68
N LYS A 240 -12.38 -6.07 26.55
CA LYS A 240 -13.70 -6.72 26.48
C LYS A 240 -14.41 -6.51 25.14
N GLN A 241 -14.26 -5.34 24.51
CA GLN A 241 -14.82 -5.09 23.18
C GLN A 241 -14.01 -5.80 22.09
N LEU A 242 -12.69 -5.77 22.19
CA LEU A 242 -11.76 -6.37 21.22
C LEU A 242 -11.84 -7.90 21.21
N ALA A 243 -12.11 -8.54 22.36
CA ALA A 243 -12.27 -9.98 22.49
C ALA A 243 -13.38 -10.58 21.59
N ARG A 244 -14.28 -9.72 21.08
CA ARG A 244 -15.39 -10.09 20.18
C ARG A 244 -14.99 -10.11 18.70
N LEU A 245 -13.78 -9.71 18.36
CA LEU A 245 -13.29 -9.70 16.98
C LEU A 245 -13.18 -11.14 16.47
N PRO A 246 -13.99 -11.54 15.47
CA PRO A 246 -14.14 -12.95 15.13
C PRO A 246 -12.93 -13.49 14.37
N GLN A 247 -12.13 -12.64 13.71
CA GLN A 247 -10.95 -13.04 12.94
C GLN A 247 -9.62 -12.71 13.63
N LEU A 248 -9.64 -12.18 14.86
CA LEU A 248 -8.41 -11.75 15.52
C LEU A 248 -7.51 -12.94 15.84
N ARG A 249 -6.27 -12.87 15.35
CA ARG A 249 -5.26 -13.93 15.47
C ARG A 249 -4.05 -13.49 16.28
N ILE A 250 -3.62 -12.24 16.12
CA ILE A 250 -2.47 -11.67 16.79
C ILE A 250 -2.91 -10.40 17.49
N LEU A 251 -2.70 -10.34 18.80
CA LEU A 251 -3.01 -9.19 19.64
C LEU A 251 -1.78 -8.81 20.48
N ILE A 252 -1.30 -7.59 20.30
CA ILE A 252 -0.15 -7.05 21.04
C ILE A 252 -0.65 -5.92 21.93
N LEU A 253 -0.46 -6.06 23.25
CA LEU A 253 -0.97 -5.19 24.30
C LEU A 253 0.13 -4.78 25.29
N ASP A 254 1.38 -4.79 24.84
CA ASP A 254 2.52 -4.48 25.69
C ASP A 254 2.38 -3.06 26.24
N HIS A 255 2.79 -2.81 27.48
CA HIS A 255 2.73 -1.49 28.10
C HIS A 255 1.32 -0.86 28.09
N THR A 256 0.27 -1.66 28.32
CA THR A 256 -1.11 -1.20 28.50
C THR A 256 -1.61 -1.40 29.93
N ASP A 257 -2.74 -0.79 30.27
CA ASP A 257 -3.38 -0.87 31.60
C ASP A 257 -4.30 -2.11 31.74
N VAL A 258 -4.05 -3.15 30.94
CA VAL A 258 -4.78 -4.42 30.98
C VAL A 258 -4.36 -5.23 32.22
N THR A 259 -5.34 -5.87 32.85
CA THR A 259 -5.17 -6.72 34.03
C THR A 259 -5.74 -8.13 33.81
N ASP A 260 -5.62 -8.99 34.82
CA ASP A 260 -6.23 -10.32 34.83
C ASP A 260 -7.73 -10.31 34.48
N ALA A 261 -8.46 -9.26 34.89
CA ALA A 261 -9.88 -9.13 34.59
C ALA A 261 -10.15 -8.91 33.09
N GLY A 262 -9.26 -8.22 32.37
CA GLY A 262 -9.35 -8.00 30.93
C GLY A 262 -9.02 -9.26 30.15
N VAL A 263 -7.92 -9.94 30.52
CA VAL A 263 -7.44 -11.15 29.84
C VAL A 263 -8.46 -12.29 29.93
N ALA A 264 -9.24 -12.37 31.02
CA ALA A 264 -10.32 -13.35 31.15
C ALA A 264 -11.35 -13.30 30.00
N TYR A 265 -11.56 -12.15 29.36
CA TYR A 265 -12.46 -12.05 28.20
C TYR A 265 -11.92 -12.74 26.94
N LEU A 266 -10.60 -12.88 26.81
CA LEU A 266 -9.95 -13.49 25.64
C LEU A 266 -10.23 -14.98 25.52
N SER A 267 -10.62 -15.66 26.60
CA SER A 267 -11.08 -17.07 26.59
C SER A 267 -12.20 -17.33 25.57
N SER A 268 -12.93 -16.28 25.18
CA SER A 268 -14.02 -16.33 24.19
C SER A 268 -13.61 -15.87 22.78
N THR A 269 -12.33 -15.61 22.53
CA THR A 269 -11.81 -15.15 21.23
C THR A 269 -11.37 -16.36 20.40
N PRO A 270 -12.18 -16.80 19.41
CA PRO A 270 -12.11 -18.16 18.86
C PRO A 270 -10.87 -18.45 18.01
N ASN A 271 -10.19 -17.42 17.51
CA ASN A 271 -9.10 -17.54 16.55
C ASN A 271 -7.77 -16.96 17.05
N LEU A 272 -7.68 -16.58 18.33
CA LEU A 272 -6.45 -15.99 18.88
C LEU A 272 -5.34 -17.04 18.92
N VAL A 273 -4.20 -16.72 18.29
CA VAL A 273 -3.02 -17.59 18.19
C VAL A 273 -1.83 -16.98 18.89
N GLU A 274 -1.70 -15.66 18.91
CA GLU A 274 -0.56 -14.96 19.48
C GLU A 274 -1.03 -13.78 20.34
N LEU A 275 -0.47 -13.68 21.54
CA LEU A 275 -0.75 -12.63 22.51
C LEU A 275 0.55 -12.13 23.13
N SER A 276 0.75 -10.82 23.12
CA SER A 276 1.85 -10.15 23.84
C SER A 276 1.27 -9.24 24.92
N LEU A 277 1.80 -9.34 26.13
CA LEU A 277 1.32 -8.64 27.34
C LEU A 277 2.49 -8.12 28.21
N SER A 278 3.66 -7.89 27.60
CA SER A 278 4.85 -7.39 28.29
C SER A 278 4.53 -6.10 29.04
N ASN A 279 4.96 -5.99 30.29
CA ASN A 279 4.76 -4.79 31.13
C ASN A 279 3.28 -4.40 31.30
N THR A 280 2.40 -5.37 31.54
CA THR A 280 0.98 -5.16 31.89
C THR A 280 0.71 -5.55 33.35
N GLY A 281 -0.52 -5.36 33.82
CA GLY A 281 -0.98 -5.80 35.15
C GLY A 281 -1.44 -7.26 35.21
N VAL A 282 -1.04 -8.09 34.24
CA VAL A 282 -1.46 -9.50 34.12
C VAL A 282 -0.49 -10.41 34.87
N SER A 283 -1.03 -11.36 35.64
CA SER A 283 -0.26 -12.35 36.38
C SER A 283 0.00 -13.62 35.57
N ASP A 284 1.10 -14.31 35.89
CA ASP A 284 1.43 -15.61 35.30
C ASP A 284 0.29 -16.64 35.50
N GLU A 285 -0.43 -16.59 36.62
CA GLU A 285 -1.56 -17.48 36.91
C GLU A 285 -2.71 -17.28 35.90
N SER A 286 -2.99 -16.02 35.55
CA SER A 286 -3.99 -15.68 34.53
C SER A 286 -3.57 -16.16 33.14
N LEU A 287 -2.28 -16.01 32.78
CA LEU A 287 -1.74 -16.51 31.52
C LEU A 287 -1.82 -18.03 31.41
N GLU A 288 -1.48 -18.76 32.47
CA GLU A 288 -1.60 -20.22 32.50
C GLU A 288 -3.06 -20.68 32.39
N THR A 289 -3.99 -19.94 32.99
CA THR A 289 -5.43 -20.18 32.82
C THR A 289 -5.85 -19.95 31.37
N LEU A 290 -5.43 -18.86 30.76
CA LEU A 290 -5.75 -18.55 29.36
C LEU A 290 -5.17 -19.59 28.38
N LYS A 291 -3.92 -20.03 28.59
CA LYS A 291 -3.31 -21.11 27.77
C LYS A 291 -4.08 -22.43 27.88
N ARG A 292 -4.70 -22.71 29.02
CA ARG A 292 -5.57 -23.89 29.18
C ARG A 292 -6.89 -23.74 28.42
N ASP A 293 -7.47 -22.55 28.42
CA ASP A 293 -8.71 -22.27 27.70
C ASP A 293 -8.50 -22.20 26.18
N ILE A 294 -7.31 -21.76 25.75
CA ILE A 294 -6.91 -21.67 24.34
C ILE A 294 -5.58 -22.42 24.13
N PRO A 295 -5.59 -23.76 23.97
CA PRO A 295 -4.36 -24.56 23.90
C PRO A 295 -3.41 -24.23 22.74
N ALA A 296 -3.91 -23.57 21.69
CA ALA A 296 -3.12 -23.12 20.54
C ALA A 296 -2.46 -21.75 20.75
N LEU A 297 -2.75 -21.07 21.86
CA LEU A 297 -2.26 -19.72 22.15
C LEU A 297 -0.76 -19.75 22.45
N ARG A 298 -0.03 -18.87 21.76
CA ARG A 298 1.36 -18.53 22.04
C ARG A 298 1.38 -17.19 22.76
N VAL A 299 1.96 -17.17 23.94
CA VAL A 299 2.26 -15.93 24.65
C VAL A 299 3.71 -15.60 24.33
N SER A 300 3.93 -14.43 23.78
CA SER A 300 5.28 -13.91 23.50
C SER A 300 5.81 -13.29 24.78
N ASP A 301 6.95 -13.80 25.26
CA ASP A 301 7.71 -13.20 26.36
C ASP A 301 8.96 -12.56 25.72
N ASP A 302 9.17 -11.25 25.92
CA ASP A 302 10.39 -10.54 25.47
C ASP A 302 11.67 -11.05 26.17
#